data_AF-A0A7S1SCL5-F1
#
_entry.id   AF-A0A7S1SCL5-F1
#
_cell.length_a   1.000
_cell.length_b   1.000
_cell.length_c   1.000
_cell.angle_alpha   90.00
_cell.angle_beta   90.00
_cell.angle_gamma   90.00
#
_symmetry.space_group_name_H-M   'P 1'
#
loop_
_entity.id
_entity.type
_entity.pdbx_description
1 polymer ?
#
loop_
_entity_poly.entity_id
_entity_poly.type
_entity_poly.pdbx_seq_one_letter_code
_entity_poly.pdbx_strand_id
1 'polypeptide(L)'
;MESDLEAEEPNAEAIGHRLALARKSTLRLGGFLAFLVCGLAFLLWRSTELRANFAALPLGRGTSSERRQGKEDHEVGIVRYSESRYSEGSAGCSTEDYGFLDDLRRGDPQPFFYSISECAKHSITWTLSFDEGGFIGCLKRNKYISPLSNTCMNCYLLNGLYAFNNCRFQCMASWCSQSCLNCTAQNDRAFSTCSGRPPYELPRARAC
;
A
#
# COMPACT_ATOMS: atom_id res chain seq x y z
N MET A 1 -43.68 -52.51 -7.30
CA MET A 1 -42.38 -53.00 -7.80
C MET A 1 -41.36 -52.08 -7.20
N GLU A 2 -40.85 -52.59 -6.09
CA GLU A 2 -40.03 -51.98 -5.04
C GLU A 2 -38.95 -50.99 -5.47
N SER A 3 -38.75 -50.05 -4.55
CA SER A 3 -37.61 -49.18 -4.32
C SER A 3 -36.39 -49.92 -3.76
N ASP A 4 -35.35 -49.15 -3.45
CA ASP A 4 -34.16 -49.46 -2.63
C ASP A 4 -32.93 -49.78 -3.51
N LEU A 5 -31.89 -48.95 -3.67
CA LEU A 5 -31.14 -48.03 -2.79
C LEU A 5 -30.42 -48.74 -1.63
N GLU A 6 -29.22 -49.27 -1.90
CA GLU A 6 -28.23 -49.55 -0.85
C GLU A 6 -26.84 -49.06 -1.28
N ALA A 7 -26.27 -48.27 -0.37
CA ALA A 7 -24.94 -47.70 -0.38
C ALA A 7 -24.01 -48.52 0.54
N GLU A 8 -22.71 -48.30 0.36
CA GLU A 8 -21.55 -48.50 1.25
C GLU A 8 -21.66 -49.43 2.48
N GLU A 9 -20.68 -50.35 2.58
CA GLU A 9 -20.11 -50.78 3.86
C GLU A 9 -18.56 -50.77 3.80
N PRO A 10 -17.87 -50.37 4.88
CA PRO A 10 -16.43 -50.12 4.95
C PRO A 10 -15.62 -51.33 5.44
N ASN A 11 -14.41 -51.49 4.91
CA ASN A 11 -13.44 -52.46 5.41
C ASN A 11 -12.61 -51.89 6.56
N ALA A 12 -12.91 -52.40 7.75
CA ALA A 12 -12.18 -52.22 8.98
C ALA A 12 -10.86 -53.00 8.96
N GLU A 13 -9.74 -52.30 9.19
CA GLU A 13 -8.51 -52.94 9.64
C GLU A 13 -7.92 -52.10 10.77
N ALA A 14 -8.25 -52.51 11.99
CA ALA A 14 -7.65 -52.05 13.23
C ALA A 14 -7.18 -53.29 14.00
N ILE A 15 -5.90 -53.31 14.38
CA ILE A 15 -5.20 -54.00 15.48
C ILE A 15 -3.72 -53.91 15.05
N GLY A 16 -2.77 -53.36 15.79
CA GLY A 16 -2.70 -52.95 17.18
C GLY A 16 -1.28 -53.27 17.64
N HIS A 17 -0.50 -52.27 18.08
CA HIS A 17 0.68 -52.51 18.91
C HIS A 17 0.87 -51.32 19.85
N ARG A 18 0.47 -51.52 21.12
CA ARG A 18 0.86 -50.69 22.26
C ARG A 18 2.08 -51.30 22.94
N LEU A 19 2.77 -50.42 23.67
CA LEU A 19 3.79 -50.63 24.71
C LEU A 19 5.25 -50.66 24.25
N ALA A 20 5.92 -49.53 24.45
CA ALA A 20 6.93 -49.43 25.51
C ALA A 20 7.10 -47.96 25.95
N LEU A 21 6.75 -47.70 27.20
CA LEU A 21 7.18 -46.52 27.95
C LEU A 21 8.68 -46.65 28.23
N ALA A 22 9.46 -45.57 28.03
CA ALA A 22 10.41 -45.06 29.04
C ALA A 22 11.31 -43.93 28.51
N ARG A 23 11.44 -42.89 29.35
CA ARG A 23 12.64 -42.06 29.57
C ARG A 23 13.06 -41.07 28.47
N LYS A 24 12.81 -39.78 28.72
CA LYS A 24 13.80 -38.88 29.35
C LYS A 24 13.22 -37.46 29.48
N SER A 25 12.84 -37.11 30.71
CA SER A 25 12.77 -35.73 31.16
C SER A 25 14.20 -35.23 31.32
N THR A 26 14.64 -34.35 30.44
CA THR A 26 15.86 -33.55 30.61
C THR A 26 15.53 -32.09 30.37
N LEU A 27 15.60 -31.34 31.48
CA LEU A 27 15.62 -29.88 31.60
C LEU A 27 16.12 -29.15 30.34
N ARG A 28 15.31 -28.24 29.80
CA ARG A 28 15.80 -27.07 29.07
C ARG A 28 15.42 -25.80 29.83
N LEU A 29 16.02 -25.62 31.00
CA LEU A 29 15.91 -24.40 31.82
C LEU A 29 16.99 -23.35 31.48
N GLY A 30 17.62 -23.42 30.29
CA GLY A 30 18.74 -22.54 29.90
C GLY A 30 18.42 -21.48 28.85
N GLY A 31 17.25 -21.52 28.20
CA GLY A 31 16.93 -20.60 27.09
C GLY A 31 16.51 -19.20 27.55
N PHE A 32 15.66 -19.11 28.57
CA PHE A 32 15.08 -17.83 28.99
C PHE A 32 16.09 -16.86 29.61
N LEU A 33 17.09 -17.36 30.33
CA LEU A 33 18.15 -16.52 30.89
C LEU A 33 19.06 -15.94 29.80
N ALA A 34 19.34 -16.68 28.72
CA ALA A 34 20.12 -16.18 27.59
C ALA A 34 19.39 -15.05 26.84
N PHE A 35 18.07 -15.17 26.65
CA PHE A 35 17.27 -14.10 26.02
C PHE A 35 17.20 -12.82 26.88
N LEU A 36 17.11 -12.96 28.20
CA LEU A 36 17.10 -11.81 29.10
C LEU A 36 18.45 -11.08 29.13
N VAL A 37 19.57 -11.81 29.18
CA VAL A 37 20.92 -11.20 29.19
C VAL A 37 21.21 -10.50 27.86
N CYS A 38 20.89 -11.11 26.72
CA CYS A 38 21.07 -10.46 25.41
C CYS A 38 20.11 -9.26 25.20
N GLY A 39 18.86 -9.36 25.67
CA GLY A 39 17.89 -8.27 25.56
C GLY A 39 18.30 -7.03 26.36
N LEU A 40 18.79 -7.20 27.59
CA LEU A 40 19.27 -6.10 28.42
C LEU A 40 20.54 -5.45 27.84
N ALA A 41 21.47 -6.24 27.28
CA ALA A 41 22.64 -5.71 26.60
C ALA A 41 22.27 -4.85 25.37
N PHE A 42 21.25 -5.26 24.59
CA PHE A 42 20.77 -4.51 23.43
C PHE A 42 20.06 -3.19 23.83
N LEU A 43 19.28 -3.22 24.91
CA LEU A 43 18.64 -2.01 25.44
C LEU A 43 19.67 -1.02 26.01
N LEU A 44 20.73 -1.52 26.65
CA LEU A 44 21.83 -0.68 27.12
C LEU A 44 22.65 -0.10 25.96
N TRP A 45 22.97 -0.89 24.93
CA TRP A 45 23.64 -0.40 23.71
C TRP A 45 22.81 0.67 22.98
N ARG A 46 21.49 0.48 22.87
CA ARG A 46 20.61 1.48 22.26
C ARG A 46 20.50 2.76 23.07
N SER A 47 20.67 2.68 24.40
CA SER A 47 20.62 3.85 25.28
C SER A 47 21.86 4.74 25.20
N THR A 48 23.04 4.19 24.86
CA THR A 48 24.28 4.97 24.71
C THR A 48 24.29 5.80 23.42
N GLU A 49 23.71 5.29 22.34
CA GLU A 49 23.58 5.99 21.04
C GLU A 49 22.64 7.21 21.10
N LEU A 50 21.62 7.17 21.97
CA LEU A 50 20.69 8.29 22.13
C LEU A 50 21.29 9.50 22.87
N ARG A 51 22.35 9.30 23.66
CA ARG A 51 23.02 10.39 24.39
C ARG A 51 24.07 11.14 23.55
N ALA A 52 24.58 10.54 22.47
CA ALA A 52 25.59 11.16 21.62
C ALA A 52 25.02 12.24 20.66
N ASN A 53 23.72 12.22 20.37
CA ASN A 53 23.11 13.10 19.38
C ASN A 53 22.55 14.43 19.92
N PHE A 54 22.47 14.61 21.25
CA PHE A 54 21.90 15.82 21.86
C PHE A 54 22.92 16.90 22.29
N ALA A 55 24.22 16.68 22.08
CA ALA A 55 25.27 17.60 22.53
C ALA A 55 25.79 18.57 21.45
N ALA A 56 25.15 18.66 20.29
CA ALA A 56 25.59 19.53 19.19
C ALA A 56 24.44 20.37 18.62
N LEU A 57 23.94 21.32 19.41
CA LEU A 57 23.08 22.41 18.93
C LEU A 57 23.81 23.75 19.12
N PRO A 58 24.49 24.27 18.09
CA PRO A 58 24.91 25.67 18.08
C PRO A 58 23.68 26.56 17.87
N LEU A 59 23.44 27.46 18.83
CA LEU A 59 22.51 28.57 18.69
C LEU A 59 23.06 29.55 17.65
N GLY A 60 22.59 29.42 16.40
CA GLY A 60 22.96 30.25 15.26
C GLY A 60 21.86 31.21 14.85
N ARG A 61 22.00 32.46 15.30
CA ARG A 61 21.24 33.67 14.95
C ARG A 61 21.26 33.93 13.43
N GLY A 62 20.12 34.25 12.84
CA GLY A 62 19.99 34.46 11.38
C GLY A 62 20.50 35.81 10.87
N THR A 63 20.78 35.86 9.56
CA THR A 63 20.51 37.00 8.65
C THR A 63 20.50 36.53 7.19
N SER A 64 19.79 37.32 6.39
CA SER A 64 19.39 37.23 4.97
C SER A 64 20.48 37.01 3.89
N SER A 65 20.00 36.63 2.70
CA SER A 65 20.55 36.91 1.35
C SER A 65 21.89 36.28 0.95
N GLU A 66 21.91 35.35 -0.01
CA GLU A 66 22.34 35.62 -1.40
C GLU A 66 22.33 34.38 -2.33
N ARG A 67 21.60 34.52 -3.44
CA ARG A 67 21.93 34.21 -4.86
C ARG A 67 23.05 33.19 -5.23
N ARG A 68 22.62 32.20 -6.06
CA ARG A 68 23.30 31.47 -7.18
C ARG A 68 24.61 30.69 -6.92
N GLN A 69 24.66 29.43 -7.34
CA GLN A 69 25.27 28.99 -8.61
C GLN A 69 25.20 27.45 -8.70
N GLY A 70 24.89 26.91 -9.87
CA GLY A 70 24.89 25.47 -10.14
C GLY A 70 26.29 24.86 -10.10
N LYS A 71 26.33 23.57 -9.74
CA LYS A 71 27.49 22.70 -9.89
C LYS A 71 27.01 21.29 -10.21
N GLU A 72 27.40 20.78 -11.37
CA GLU A 72 27.31 19.38 -11.77
C GLU A 72 28.37 18.59 -11.03
N ASP A 73 27.95 17.57 -10.27
CA ASP A 73 28.83 16.50 -9.81
C ASP A 73 28.14 15.15 -10.08
N HIS A 74 28.84 14.29 -10.81
CA HIS A 74 28.52 12.90 -11.13
C HIS A 74 29.14 12.00 -10.06
N GLU A 75 28.37 11.25 -9.26
CA GLU A 75 28.70 9.86 -8.87
C GLU A 75 27.54 9.09 -8.18
N VAL A 76 27.26 7.93 -8.77
CA VAL A 76 26.72 6.63 -8.30
C VAL A 76 26.09 6.49 -6.89
N GLY A 77 24.81 6.05 -6.89
CA GLY A 77 24.43 4.84 -6.16
C GLY A 77 23.83 4.94 -4.76
N ILE A 78 22.66 5.56 -4.60
CA ILE A 78 21.60 5.12 -3.67
C ILE A 78 20.26 5.48 -4.33
N VAL A 79 19.37 4.50 -4.56
CA VAL A 79 17.98 4.78 -4.97
C VAL A 79 17.27 5.44 -3.79
N ARG A 80 17.31 6.78 -3.74
CA ARG A 80 16.40 7.57 -2.91
C ARG A 80 15.03 7.50 -3.59
N TYR A 81 14.04 6.92 -2.90
CA TYR A 81 12.63 7.20 -3.21
C TYR A 81 12.47 8.72 -3.09
N SER A 82 12.36 9.39 -4.23
CA SER A 82 12.41 10.84 -4.28
C SER A 82 11.11 11.41 -3.76
N GLU A 83 11.14 11.80 -2.49
CA GLU A 83 10.18 12.68 -1.83
C GLU A 83 10.26 14.11 -2.40
N SER A 84 10.40 14.26 -3.73
CA SER A 84 10.79 15.50 -4.40
C SER A 84 9.98 15.81 -5.67
N ARG A 85 8.68 15.51 -5.68
CA ARG A 85 7.73 16.06 -6.67
C ARG A 85 6.43 16.63 -6.11
N TYR A 86 6.30 16.82 -4.81
CA TYR A 86 5.25 17.70 -4.30
C TYR A 86 5.91 18.98 -3.77
N SER A 87 5.92 20.01 -4.60
CA SER A 87 6.07 21.37 -4.09
C SER A 87 4.93 21.58 -3.11
N GLU A 88 5.23 21.83 -1.84
CA GLU A 88 4.29 22.56 -0.98
C GLU A 88 3.88 23.82 -1.75
N GLY A 89 2.69 23.80 -2.36
CA GLY A 89 2.20 24.89 -3.19
C GLY A 89 1.44 24.51 -4.47
N SER A 90 1.46 23.26 -4.96
CA SER A 90 0.65 22.92 -6.14
C SER A 90 0.00 21.54 -6.04
N ALA A 91 -1.33 21.51 -6.06
CA ALA A 91 -2.12 20.31 -6.25
C ALA A 91 -1.68 19.54 -7.51
N GLY A 92 -1.79 18.21 -7.48
CA GLY A 92 -1.51 17.35 -8.62
C GLY A 92 -2.54 17.49 -9.74
N CYS A 93 -3.77 17.90 -9.44
CA CYS A 93 -4.81 18.15 -10.44
C CYS A 93 -4.94 19.66 -10.76
N SER A 94 -5.20 19.97 -12.02
CA SER A 94 -5.41 21.33 -12.53
C SER A 94 -6.88 21.76 -12.46
N THR A 95 -7.15 23.02 -12.80
CA THR A 95 -8.53 23.53 -12.90
C THR A 95 -9.36 22.80 -13.96
N GLU A 96 -8.74 22.40 -15.06
CA GLU A 96 -9.39 21.64 -16.13
C GLU A 96 -9.74 20.22 -15.67
N ASP A 97 -8.84 19.57 -14.92
CA ASP A 97 -9.11 18.25 -14.32
C ASP A 97 -10.34 18.31 -13.43
N TYR A 98 -10.45 19.37 -12.64
CA TYR A 98 -11.58 19.56 -11.75
C TYR A 98 -12.91 19.72 -12.48
N GLY A 99 -12.94 20.40 -13.62
CA GLY A 99 -14.16 20.49 -14.44
C GLY A 99 -14.68 19.10 -14.83
N PHE A 100 -13.76 18.26 -15.30
CA PHE A 100 -14.07 16.87 -15.66
C PHE A 100 -14.49 16.04 -14.43
N LEU A 101 -13.77 16.15 -13.31
CA LEU A 101 -14.09 15.43 -12.06
C LEU A 101 -15.43 15.87 -11.46
N ASP A 102 -15.79 17.14 -11.59
CA ASP A 102 -17.08 17.68 -11.17
C ASP A 102 -18.24 17.14 -12.02
N ASP A 103 -18.04 16.99 -13.33
CA ASP A 103 -19.02 16.35 -14.22
C ASP A 103 -19.24 14.89 -13.84
N LEU A 104 -18.16 14.14 -13.57
CA LEU A 104 -18.24 12.76 -13.08
C LEU A 104 -18.99 12.67 -11.75
N ARG A 105 -18.73 13.60 -10.83
CA ARG A 105 -19.39 13.64 -9.51
C ARG A 105 -20.88 13.94 -9.61
N ARG A 106 -21.30 14.80 -10.55
CA ARG A 106 -22.73 15.11 -10.80
C ARG A 106 -23.44 14.01 -11.59
N GLY A 107 -22.70 13.24 -12.39
CA GLY A 107 -23.21 12.14 -13.20
C GLY A 107 -23.09 10.77 -12.55
N ASP A 108 -22.82 9.74 -13.37
CA ASP A 108 -22.48 8.39 -12.90
C ASP A 108 -20.97 8.17 -12.97
N PRO A 109 -20.25 8.16 -11.84
CA PRO A 109 -18.80 7.98 -11.84
C PRO A 109 -18.38 6.51 -11.99
N GLN A 110 -19.31 5.54 -11.99
CA GLN A 110 -18.97 4.12 -12.03
C GLN A 110 -18.14 3.70 -13.26
N PRO A 111 -18.45 4.12 -14.50
CA PRO A 111 -17.63 3.75 -15.67
C PRO A 111 -16.19 4.26 -15.59
N PHE A 112 -15.98 5.41 -14.95
CA PHE A 112 -14.65 5.96 -14.69
C PHE A 112 -13.87 5.07 -13.71
N PHE A 113 -14.45 4.73 -12.57
CA PHE A 113 -13.79 3.87 -11.58
C PHE A 113 -13.60 2.43 -12.04
N TYR A 114 -14.57 1.88 -12.78
CA TYR A 114 -14.43 0.61 -13.47
C TYR A 114 -13.20 0.63 -14.37
N SER A 115 -13.07 1.66 -15.21
CA SER A 115 -11.94 1.83 -16.14
C SER A 115 -10.59 1.93 -15.43
N ILE A 116 -10.53 2.66 -14.31
CA ILE A 116 -9.33 2.72 -13.47
C ILE A 116 -8.99 1.33 -12.91
N SER A 117 -10.00 0.60 -12.42
CA SER A 117 -9.80 -0.73 -11.84
C SER A 117 -9.29 -1.75 -12.87
N GLU A 118 -9.78 -1.67 -14.12
CA GLU A 118 -9.29 -2.52 -15.21
C GLU A 118 -7.84 -2.18 -15.55
N CYS A 119 -7.49 -0.89 -15.62
CA CYS A 119 -6.11 -0.48 -15.76
C CYS A 119 -5.23 -0.99 -14.61
N ALA A 120 -5.71 -0.95 -13.36
CA ALA A 120 -4.98 -1.46 -12.20
C ALA A 120 -4.74 -2.96 -12.31
N LYS A 121 -5.78 -3.76 -12.63
CA LYS A 121 -5.67 -5.21 -12.81
C LYS A 121 -4.69 -5.59 -13.92
N HIS A 122 -4.74 -4.89 -15.06
CA HIS A 122 -3.81 -5.10 -16.17
C HIS A 122 -2.36 -4.72 -15.84
N SER A 123 -2.16 -3.96 -14.77
CA SER A 123 -0.83 -3.53 -14.30
C SER A 123 -0.26 -4.45 -13.22
N ILE A 124 -0.97 -5.53 -12.85
CA ILE A 124 -0.43 -6.53 -11.93
C ILE A 124 0.38 -7.53 -12.74
N THR A 125 1.68 -7.61 -12.47
CA THR A 125 2.58 -8.57 -13.10
C THR A 125 2.34 -9.99 -12.58
N TRP A 126 2.88 -10.99 -13.28
CA TRP A 126 2.82 -12.39 -12.84
C TRP A 126 3.52 -12.63 -11.49
N THR A 127 4.50 -11.79 -11.13
CA THR A 127 5.16 -11.79 -9.80
C THR A 127 4.34 -11.10 -8.72
N LEU A 128 3.10 -10.73 -9.01
CA LEU A 128 2.22 -10.00 -8.10
C LEU A 128 2.84 -8.67 -7.66
N SER A 129 3.43 -7.95 -8.62
CA SER A 129 3.96 -6.59 -8.44
C SER A 129 3.12 -5.60 -9.24
N PHE A 130 3.11 -4.33 -8.85
CA PHE A 130 2.35 -3.27 -9.54
C PHE A 130 3.24 -2.52 -10.53
N ASP A 131 2.93 -2.61 -11.82
CA ASP A 131 3.57 -1.85 -12.88
C ASP A 131 2.97 -0.43 -12.98
N GLU A 132 3.60 0.52 -12.29
CA GLU A 132 3.17 1.92 -12.31
C GLU A 132 3.15 2.54 -13.72
N GLY A 133 4.11 2.15 -14.56
CA GLY A 133 4.24 2.64 -15.92
C GLY A 133 3.13 2.09 -16.81
N GLY A 134 2.85 0.79 -16.70
CA GLY A 134 1.71 0.13 -17.32
C GLY A 134 0.38 0.76 -16.91
N PHE A 135 0.23 1.07 -15.62
CA PHE A 135 -0.97 1.70 -15.07
C PHE A 135 -1.21 3.08 -15.68
N ILE A 136 -0.24 4.00 -15.56
CA ILE A 136 -0.33 5.34 -16.15
C ILE A 136 -0.52 5.26 -17.68
N GLY A 137 0.18 4.33 -18.34
CA GLY A 137 0.02 4.10 -19.78
C GLY A 137 -1.40 3.69 -20.15
N CYS A 138 -2.05 2.86 -19.34
CA CYS A 138 -3.45 2.48 -19.51
C CYS A 138 -4.39 3.67 -19.27
N LEU A 139 -4.20 4.44 -18.18
CA LEU A 139 -5.03 5.62 -17.89
C LEU A 139 -5.03 6.61 -19.06
N LYS A 140 -3.85 6.88 -19.64
CA LYS A 140 -3.68 7.78 -20.79
C LYS A 140 -4.44 7.35 -22.04
N ARG A 141 -4.55 6.04 -22.29
CA ARG A 141 -5.24 5.50 -23.47
C ARG A 141 -6.72 5.24 -23.23
N ASN A 142 -7.15 5.18 -21.98
CA ASN A 142 -8.54 4.90 -21.64
C ASN A 142 -9.39 6.16 -21.86
N LYS A 143 -10.38 6.08 -22.76
CA LYS A 143 -11.26 7.21 -23.11
C LYS A 143 -12.02 7.82 -21.93
N TYR A 144 -12.26 7.07 -20.86
CA TYR A 144 -12.95 7.57 -19.67
C TYR A 144 -12.01 8.36 -18.75
N ILE A 145 -10.69 8.25 -18.93
CA ILE A 145 -9.68 8.77 -17.99
C ILE A 145 -8.74 9.76 -18.67
N SER A 146 -8.52 9.62 -19.98
CA SER A 146 -7.65 10.46 -20.80
C SER A 146 -7.94 11.98 -20.75
N PRO A 147 -9.14 12.47 -20.36
CA PRO A 147 -9.32 13.90 -20.10
C PRO A 147 -8.50 14.45 -18.94
N LEU A 148 -8.01 13.61 -18.03
CA LEU A 148 -7.15 14.03 -16.92
C LEU A 148 -5.72 14.34 -17.38
N SER A 149 -5.13 15.35 -16.74
CA SER A 149 -3.71 15.65 -16.85
C SER A 149 -2.84 14.51 -16.30
N ASN A 150 -1.61 14.43 -16.79
CA ASN A 150 -0.64 13.44 -16.31
C ASN A 150 -0.35 13.58 -14.80
N THR A 151 -0.36 14.81 -14.29
CA THR A 151 -0.13 15.09 -12.87
C THR A 151 -1.32 14.64 -12.02
N CYS A 152 -2.56 14.78 -12.50
CA CYS A 152 -3.74 14.29 -11.79
C CYS A 152 -3.83 12.77 -11.83
N MET A 153 -3.50 12.15 -12.97
CA MET A 153 -3.38 10.69 -13.09
C MET A 153 -2.35 10.13 -12.08
N ASN A 154 -1.31 10.88 -11.73
CA ASN A 154 -0.35 10.46 -10.70
C ASN A 154 -1.00 10.33 -9.31
N CYS A 155 -2.01 11.13 -8.98
CA CYS A 155 -2.78 10.96 -7.74
C CYS A 155 -3.60 9.67 -7.73
N TYR A 156 -4.16 9.29 -8.90
CA TYR A 156 -4.83 8.01 -9.06
C TYR A 156 -3.84 6.83 -9.02
N LEU A 157 -2.61 6.99 -9.52
CA LEU A 157 -1.53 6.02 -9.37
C LEU A 157 -1.19 5.80 -7.90
N LEU A 158 -0.96 6.87 -7.14
CA LEU A 158 -0.66 6.78 -5.71
C LEU A 158 -1.81 6.11 -4.94
N ASN A 159 -3.06 6.42 -5.28
CA ASN A 159 -4.22 5.75 -4.69
C ASN A 159 -4.32 4.28 -5.09
N GLY A 160 -4.02 3.94 -6.35
CA GLY A 160 -3.97 2.57 -6.85
C GLY A 160 -2.88 1.74 -6.17
N LEU A 161 -1.69 2.32 -5.96
CA LEU A 161 -0.60 1.72 -5.20
C LEU A 161 -0.99 1.46 -3.74
N TYR A 162 -1.67 2.41 -3.10
CA TYR A 162 -2.21 2.18 -1.76
C TYR A 162 -3.19 1.00 -1.76
N ALA A 163 -4.15 0.98 -2.68
CA ALA A 163 -5.14 -0.08 -2.77
C ALA A 163 -4.49 -1.45 -3.04
N PHE A 164 -3.47 -1.49 -3.90
CA PHE A 164 -2.72 -2.70 -4.20
C PHE A 164 -1.92 -3.22 -3.00
N ASN A 165 -1.30 -2.34 -2.22
CA ASN A 165 -0.47 -2.73 -1.08
C ASN A 165 -1.28 -3.04 0.19
N ASN A 166 -2.41 -2.37 0.41
CA ASN A 166 -3.15 -2.42 1.68
C ASN A 166 -4.52 -3.08 1.56
N CYS A 167 -5.14 -3.03 0.37
CA CYS A 167 -6.52 -3.45 0.15
C CYS A 167 -6.66 -4.58 -0.88
N ARG A 168 -5.55 -5.25 -1.19
CA ARG A 168 -5.45 -6.19 -2.30
C ARG A 168 -6.53 -7.25 -2.27
N PHE A 169 -6.69 -7.94 -1.14
CA PHE A 169 -7.62 -9.06 -1.03
C PHE A 169 -9.07 -8.61 -1.08
N GLN A 170 -9.37 -7.43 -0.56
CA GLN A 170 -10.69 -6.83 -0.59
C GLN A 170 -11.06 -6.40 -2.01
N CYS A 171 -10.11 -5.85 -2.77
CA CYS A 171 -10.35 -5.26 -4.08
C CYS A 171 -10.16 -6.20 -5.27
N MET A 172 -9.39 -7.30 -5.15
CA MET A 172 -9.17 -8.25 -6.24
C MET A 172 -10.45 -8.97 -6.66
N ALA A 173 -11.35 -9.27 -5.70
CA ALA A 173 -12.62 -9.93 -5.99
C ALA A 173 -13.61 -9.00 -6.70
N SER A 174 -13.77 -7.78 -6.18
CA SER A 174 -14.57 -6.74 -6.81
C SER A 174 -14.09 -5.36 -6.37
N TRP A 175 -13.80 -4.51 -7.34
CA TRP A 175 -13.35 -3.13 -7.16
C TRP A 175 -14.39 -2.24 -6.48
N CYS A 176 -15.67 -2.58 -6.63
CA CYS A 176 -16.81 -1.85 -6.07
C CYS A 176 -17.43 -2.54 -4.86
N SER A 177 -16.86 -3.64 -4.36
CA SER A 177 -17.37 -4.26 -3.13
C SER A 177 -17.29 -3.30 -1.95
N GLN A 178 -18.24 -3.39 -1.02
CA GLN A 178 -18.22 -2.58 0.20
C GLN A 178 -16.90 -2.73 0.99
N SER A 179 -16.32 -3.94 1.02
CA SER A 179 -15.04 -4.19 1.68
C SER A 179 -13.88 -3.47 0.99
N CYS A 180 -13.82 -3.47 -0.34
CA CYS A 180 -12.82 -2.70 -1.09
C CYS A 180 -12.97 -1.19 -0.88
N LEU A 181 -14.21 -0.68 -0.97
CA LEU A 181 -14.49 0.74 -0.80
C LEU A 181 -14.15 1.22 0.61
N ASN A 182 -14.53 0.44 1.64
CA ASN A 182 -14.19 0.75 3.03
C ASN A 182 -12.67 0.71 3.25
N CYS A 183 -11.97 -0.24 2.63
CA CYS A 183 -10.52 -0.32 2.78
C CYS A 183 -9.81 0.87 2.13
N THR A 184 -10.18 1.21 0.89
CA THR A 184 -9.54 2.29 0.13
C THR A 184 -9.85 3.69 0.67
N ALA A 185 -11.01 3.88 1.31
CA ALA A 185 -11.38 5.13 1.98
C ALA A 185 -10.40 5.57 3.08
N GLN A 186 -9.60 4.64 3.62
CA GLN A 186 -8.54 4.97 4.59
C GLN A 186 -7.43 5.86 3.99
N ASN A 187 -7.33 5.92 2.65
CA ASN A 187 -6.37 6.76 1.94
C ASN A 187 -6.96 8.11 1.47
N ASP A 188 -8.22 8.41 1.80
CA ASP A 188 -8.93 9.62 1.35
C ASP A 188 -8.13 10.90 1.64
N ARG A 189 -7.48 10.97 2.81
CA ARG A 189 -6.66 12.14 3.18
C ARG A 189 -5.47 12.33 2.24
N ALA A 190 -4.70 11.27 1.97
CA ALA A 190 -3.54 11.37 1.09
C ALA A 190 -3.95 11.65 -0.36
N PHE A 191 -5.04 11.02 -0.82
CA PHE A 191 -5.60 11.28 -2.14
C PHE A 191 -6.11 12.72 -2.26
N SER A 192 -6.78 13.24 -1.23
CA SER A 192 -7.26 14.62 -1.15
C SER A 192 -6.10 15.63 -1.20
N THR A 193 -5.04 15.39 -0.43
CA THR A 193 -3.83 16.24 -0.49
C THR A 193 -3.19 16.24 -1.87
N CYS A 194 -3.05 15.06 -2.49
CA CYS A 194 -2.48 14.97 -3.84
C CYS A 194 -3.36 15.69 -4.86
N SER A 195 -4.65 15.38 -4.88
CA SER A 195 -5.59 15.94 -5.86
C SER A 195 -5.92 17.40 -5.64
N GLY A 196 -5.66 17.96 -4.44
CA GLY A 196 -5.89 19.38 -4.13
C GLY A 196 -7.33 19.75 -3.78
N ARG A 197 -8.19 18.75 -3.52
CA ARG A 197 -9.59 18.96 -3.15
C ARG A 197 -9.98 18.08 -1.97
N PRO A 198 -10.91 18.53 -1.11
CA PRO A 198 -11.42 17.68 -0.03
C PRO A 198 -12.16 16.45 -0.59
N PRO A 199 -12.23 15.34 0.16
CA PRO A 199 -12.79 14.08 -0.35
C PRO A 199 -14.25 14.16 -0.82
N TYR A 200 -15.04 15.13 -0.36
CA TYR A 200 -16.45 15.30 -0.74
C TYR A 200 -16.64 16.06 -2.07
N GLU A 201 -15.60 16.70 -2.59
CA GLU A 201 -15.60 17.40 -3.89
C GLU A 201 -15.07 16.54 -5.04
N LEU A 202 -14.55 15.35 -4.74
CA LEU A 202 -14.04 14.40 -5.71
C LEU A 202 -15.13 13.35 -6.04
N PRO A 203 -15.16 12.80 -7.28
CA PRO A 203 -16.03 11.68 -7.59
C PRO A 203 -15.70 10.49 -6.69
N ARG A 204 -16.70 9.68 -6.35
CA ARG A 204 -16.53 8.48 -5.51
C ARG A 204 -17.14 7.26 -6.18
N ALA A 205 -16.46 6.14 -6.03
CA ALA A 205 -17.05 4.85 -6.35
C ALA A 205 -18.18 4.54 -5.36
N ARG A 206 -19.25 3.93 -5.86
CA ARG A 206 -20.37 3.39 -5.08
C ARG A 206 -20.31 1.88 -5.08
N ALA A 207 -20.95 1.28 -4.08
CA ALA A 207 -21.02 -0.16 -3.95
C ALA A 207 -21.74 -0.79 -5.15
N CYS A 208 -21.19 -1.92 -5.61
CA CYS A 208 -21.94 -2.97 -6.29
C CYS A 208 -22.23 -4.08 -5.28
#